data_AF-A0A935AED6-F1
#
_entry.id   AF-A0A935AED6-F1
#
_cell.length_a   1.000
_cell.length_b   1.000
_cell.length_c   1.000
_cell.angle_alpha   90.00
_cell.angle_beta   90.00
_cell.angle_gamma   90.00
#
_symmetry.space_group_name_H-M   'P 1'
#
loop_
_entity.id
_entity.type
_entity.pdbx_description
1 polymer ?
#
loop_
_entity_poly.entity_id
_entity_poly.type
_entity_poly.pdbx_seq_one_letter_code
_entity_poly.pdbx_strand_id
1 'polypeptide(L)'
;MDNIGSSFKKLFQYPSAVAGLFVILVMVLVSIYTMITIPYPEAIRLWRGGEDVWYQNPKFAPPAWFNLFSDKKFSESFAVNSADGGMEKIVKPGNDGITTYSITREFDFGYDVYPQEVLLYLTAAFNEKQPFVSVEWLTPDGRTIRISNFAVGEKFTYRFSQDDKLSLKLRADENIPALFSDPETGEILKGAYKIIITGTTFEPDSNLDVEFVVHGQVYGLAGTDHARRDLTLPLLWGAPVALAFGLMAAIGTSVLTMIIAAVGTWYGRWVDQLIQRITEVNLVLPFFALMIMIGTFYSRSIWVILTAAILLSIFTGAILAYRAIFLQVKESMYIEAAKAYGASNRRIIFMYLIPRMIPLLIPNLVQAVPAFVFLEASLAVIGLGDPVLPTWGKIIQDAQANGALYKGYYYWVLEPAILLVITGLAFAFLGFVLDRIFNPRLREI
;
A
#
# COMPACT_ATOMS: atom_id res chain seq x y z
N MET A 1 11.37 36.58 -23.82
CA MET A 1 10.67 35.58 -22.98
C MET A 1 11.73 34.63 -22.45
N ASP A 2 11.86 34.48 -21.13
CA ASP A 2 12.72 33.43 -20.57
C ASP A 2 12.38 32.11 -21.24
N ASN A 3 13.38 31.39 -21.77
CA ASN A 3 13.18 30.06 -22.31
C ASN A 3 12.57 29.18 -21.21
N ILE A 4 11.59 28.34 -21.51
CA ILE A 4 10.97 27.44 -20.52
C ILE A 4 12.08 26.68 -19.75
N GLY A 5 13.14 26.26 -20.44
CA GLY A 5 14.31 25.63 -19.83
C GLY A 5 15.07 26.50 -18.82
N SER A 6 15.17 27.83 -19.00
CA SER A 6 15.79 28.71 -18.01
C SER A 6 14.89 28.96 -16.80
N SER A 7 13.57 28.94 -16.99
CA SER A 7 12.60 28.97 -15.88
C SER A 7 12.70 27.72 -15.00
N PHE A 8 12.87 26.53 -15.58
CA PHE A 8 13.06 25.29 -14.79
C PHE A 8 14.37 25.32 -13.98
N LYS A 9 15.45 25.93 -14.48
CA LYS A 9 16.69 26.10 -13.68
C LYS A 9 16.48 26.94 -12.43
N LYS A 10 15.53 27.89 -12.43
CA LYS A 10 15.20 28.70 -11.25
C LYS A 10 14.55 27.88 -10.13
N LEU A 11 13.98 26.70 -10.40
CA LEU A 11 13.42 25.83 -9.36
C LEU A 11 14.45 25.42 -8.32
N PHE A 12 15.68 25.12 -8.77
CA PHE A 12 16.77 24.71 -7.88
C PHE A 12 17.27 25.81 -6.95
N GLN A 13 16.82 27.06 -7.15
CA GLN A 13 17.12 28.17 -6.24
C GLN A 13 16.17 28.21 -5.03
N TYR A 14 15.04 27.49 -5.08
CA TYR A 14 14.06 27.46 -4.00
C TYR A 14 14.16 26.15 -3.21
N PRO A 15 14.53 26.18 -1.92
CA PRO A 15 14.68 24.98 -1.09
C PRO A 15 13.40 24.12 -1.03
N SER A 16 12.22 24.76 -0.98
CA SER A 16 10.93 24.07 -0.97
C SER A 16 10.66 23.30 -2.27
N ALA A 17 11.02 23.87 -3.43
CA ALA A 17 10.88 23.17 -4.71
C ALA A 17 11.84 21.99 -4.82
N VAL A 18 13.07 22.13 -4.33
CA VAL A 18 14.05 21.05 -4.31
C VAL A 18 13.57 19.90 -3.40
N ALA A 19 13.04 20.22 -2.21
CA ALA A 19 12.45 19.23 -1.32
C ALA A 19 11.26 18.52 -1.96
N GLY A 20 10.33 19.27 -2.58
CA GLY A 20 9.19 18.70 -3.29
C GLY A 20 9.61 17.80 -4.46
N LEU A 21 10.57 18.24 -5.28
CA LEU A 21 11.12 17.46 -6.39
C LEU A 21 11.81 16.18 -5.91
N PHE A 22 12.55 16.25 -4.81
CA PHE A 22 13.20 15.08 -4.22
C PHE A 22 12.16 14.04 -3.79
N VAL A 23 11.11 14.46 -3.08
CA VAL A 23 10.04 13.54 -2.65
C VAL A 23 9.32 12.94 -3.87
N ILE A 24 8.96 13.75 -4.87
CA ILE A 24 8.32 13.25 -6.09
C ILE A 24 9.23 12.25 -6.82
N LEU A 25 10.54 12.54 -6.91
CA LEU A 25 11.51 11.63 -7.51
C LEU A 25 11.58 10.31 -6.75
N VAL A 26 11.66 10.35 -5.42
CA VAL A 26 11.65 9.13 -4.58
C VAL A 26 10.35 8.35 -4.82
N MET A 27 9.20 9.01 -4.86
CA MET A 27 7.94 8.32 -5.13
C MET A 27 7.90 7.67 -6.52
N VAL A 28 8.43 8.32 -7.55
CA VAL A 28 8.53 7.75 -8.90
C VAL A 28 9.48 6.56 -8.91
N LEU A 29 10.63 6.65 -8.23
CA LEU A 29 11.58 5.55 -8.12
C LEU A 29 10.99 4.36 -7.35
N VAL A 30 10.31 4.60 -6.23
CA VAL A 30 9.58 3.57 -5.47
C VAL A 30 8.51 2.96 -6.36
N SER A 31 7.74 3.76 -7.10
CA SER A 31 6.70 3.28 -7.99
C SER A 31 7.24 2.36 -9.08
N ILE A 32 8.35 2.75 -9.73
CA ILE A 32 9.02 1.93 -10.75
C ILE A 32 9.58 0.65 -10.12
N TYR A 33 10.27 0.77 -8.98
CA TYR A 33 10.81 -0.36 -8.24
C TYR A 33 9.71 -1.37 -7.89
N THR A 34 8.62 -0.91 -7.28
CA THR A 34 7.49 -1.75 -6.88
C THR A 34 6.87 -2.47 -8.07
N MET A 35 6.63 -1.79 -9.19
CA MET A 35 6.05 -2.42 -10.39
C MET A 35 6.97 -3.47 -11.02
N ILE A 36 8.29 -3.34 -10.85
CA ILE A 36 9.29 -4.32 -11.32
C ILE A 36 9.37 -5.51 -10.37
N THR A 37 9.50 -5.26 -9.06
CA THR A 37 9.74 -6.32 -8.07
C THR A 37 8.49 -7.10 -7.72
N ILE A 38 7.33 -6.45 -7.73
CA ILE A 38 6.04 -7.06 -7.43
C ILE A 38 5.15 -6.73 -8.62
N PRO A 39 5.11 -7.53 -9.69
CA PRO A 39 4.27 -7.27 -10.86
C PRO A 39 2.78 -7.29 -10.53
N TYR A 40 1.96 -6.68 -11.38
CA TYR A 40 0.51 -6.50 -11.16
C TYR A 40 -0.24 -7.79 -10.75
N PRO A 41 -0.07 -8.96 -11.43
CA PRO A 41 -0.75 -10.19 -11.01
C PRO A 41 -0.32 -10.67 -9.62
N GLU A 42 0.97 -10.51 -9.31
CA GLU A 42 1.53 -10.90 -8.02
C GLU A 42 1.03 -10.00 -6.89
N ALA A 43 0.92 -8.69 -7.16
CA ALA A 43 0.31 -7.75 -6.23
C ALA A 43 -1.12 -8.13 -5.86
N ILE A 44 -1.91 -8.57 -6.85
CA ILE A 44 -3.28 -9.05 -6.62
C ILE A 44 -3.26 -10.35 -5.81
N ARG A 45 -2.37 -11.30 -6.15
CA ARG A 45 -2.22 -12.56 -5.39
C ARG A 45 -1.88 -12.29 -3.93
N LEU A 46 -0.94 -11.39 -3.67
CA LEU A 46 -0.50 -11.04 -2.32
C LEU A 46 -1.51 -10.16 -1.57
N TRP A 47 -2.35 -9.38 -2.25
CA TRP A 47 -3.34 -8.51 -1.60
C TRP A 47 -4.71 -9.16 -1.37
N ARG A 48 -5.08 -10.08 -2.26
CA ARG A 48 -6.39 -10.77 -2.27
C ARG A 48 -6.28 -12.29 -2.15
N GLY A 49 -5.11 -12.80 -1.78
CA GLY A 49 -4.89 -14.20 -1.45
C GLY A 49 -5.78 -14.70 -0.32
N GLY A 50 -5.66 -15.98 0.00
CA GLY A 50 -6.32 -16.58 1.15
C GLY A 50 -5.33 -16.84 2.28
N GLU A 51 -5.76 -17.69 3.21
CA GLU A 51 -4.88 -18.19 4.26
C GLU A 51 -3.64 -18.91 3.69
N ASP A 52 -3.73 -19.47 2.48
CA ASP A 52 -2.61 -20.10 1.77
C ASP A 52 -1.44 -19.14 1.47
N VAL A 53 -1.70 -17.84 1.41
CA VAL A 53 -0.67 -16.83 1.12
C VAL A 53 -0.13 -16.18 2.40
N TRP A 54 -0.96 -16.00 3.42
CA TRP A 54 -0.61 -15.19 4.62
C TRP A 54 -0.59 -15.98 5.93
N TYR A 55 -0.64 -17.31 5.89
CA TYR A 55 -0.69 -18.14 7.09
C TYR A 55 0.48 -17.89 8.06
N GLN A 56 1.65 -17.53 7.53
CA GLN A 56 2.87 -17.24 8.30
C GLN A 56 2.78 -15.96 9.13
N ASN A 57 1.91 -15.03 8.75
CA ASN A 57 1.88 -13.70 9.33
C ASN A 57 0.93 -13.65 10.55
N PRO A 58 1.27 -12.89 11.60
CA PRO A 58 0.36 -12.63 12.72
C PRO A 58 -0.82 -11.74 12.28
N LYS A 59 -1.88 -11.70 13.10
CA LYS A 59 -2.99 -10.75 12.91
C LYS A 59 -2.73 -9.49 13.74
N PHE A 60 -3.05 -8.33 13.17
CA PHE A 60 -2.99 -7.04 13.88
C PHE A 60 -1.64 -6.76 14.58
N ALA A 61 -0.53 -7.16 13.97
CA ALA A 61 0.78 -6.93 14.53
C ALA A 61 1.33 -5.57 14.05
N PRO A 62 1.67 -4.61 14.93
CA PRO A 62 2.39 -3.41 14.52
C PRO A 62 3.76 -3.73 13.91
N PRO A 63 4.40 -2.74 13.27
CA PRO A 63 5.75 -2.87 12.73
C PRO A 63 6.78 -3.29 13.79
N ALA A 64 7.83 -4.02 13.40
CA ALA A 64 8.91 -4.44 14.31
C ALA A 64 9.60 -3.24 14.99
N TRP A 65 9.75 -2.12 14.27
CA TRP A 65 10.33 -0.90 14.82
C TRP A 65 9.48 -0.23 15.91
N PHE A 66 8.24 -0.68 16.15
CA PHE A 66 7.44 -0.26 17.30
C PHE A 66 8.15 -0.51 18.63
N ASN A 67 8.99 -1.56 18.69
CA ASN A 67 9.85 -1.86 19.84
C ASN A 67 10.87 -0.76 20.18
N LEU A 68 11.20 0.14 19.24
CA LEU A 68 12.12 1.26 19.51
C LEU A 68 11.47 2.38 20.32
N PHE A 69 10.13 2.42 20.35
CA PHE A 69 9.35 3.48 20.97
C PHE A 69 8.53 3.01 22.18
N SER A 70 8.61 1.72 22.53
CA SER A 70 7.86 1.14 23.64
C SER A 70 8.77 0.82 24.82
N ASP A 71 8.24 1.01 26.03
CA ASP A 71 8.89 0.60 27.28
C ASP A 71 9.00 -0.93 27.41
N LYS A 72 8.16 -1.68 26.70
CA LYS A 72 8.16 -3.15 26.65
C LYS A 72 8.62 -3.64 25.28
N LYS A 73 9.44 -4.69 25.25
CA LYS A 73 9.80 -5.40 24.02
C LYS A 73 8.73 -6.42 23.65
N PHE A 74 8.02 -6.18 22.56
CA PHE A 74 7.07 -7.09 21.95
C PHE A 74 7.77 -8.17 21.12
N SER A 75 7.29 -9.41 21.20
CA SER A 75 7.83 -10.54 20.45
C SER A 75 7.75 -10.34 18.94
N GLU A 76 8.85 -10.58 18.24
CA GLU A 76 8.89 -10.54 16.78
C GLU A 76 8.42 -11.86 16.18
N SER A 77 7.67 -11.74 15.09
CA SER A 77 7.19 -12.90 14.34
C SER A 77 8.27 -13.47 13.44
N PHE A 78 8.33 -14.79 13.33
CA PHE A 78 9.22 -15.46 12.38
C PHE A 78 8.64 -16.80 11.91
N ALA A 79 9.08 -17.23 10.73
CA ALA A 79 8.77 -18.52 10.15
C ALA A 79 10.07 -19.15 9.61
N VAL A 80 10.29 -20.43 9.91
CA VAL A 80 11.45 -21.18 9.41
C VAL A 80 11.01 -22.54 8.90
N ASN A 81 11.57 -22.95 7.76
CA ASN A 81 11.26 -24.22 7.11
C ASN A 81 12.47 -25.16 7.13
N SER A 82 12.22 -26.44 7.41
CA SER A 82 13.24 -27.49 7.32
C SER A 82 13.69 -27.80 5.88
N ALA A 83 12.85 -27.54 4.87
CA ALA A 83 13.18 -27.77 3.46
C ALA A 83 14.22 -26.75 2.94
N ASP A 84 14.19 -25.51 3.43
CA ASP A 84 15.06 -24.41 2.98
C ASP A 84 16.30 -24.22 3.88
N GLY A 85 16.60 -25.19 4.76
CA GLY A 85 17.74 -25.13 5.69
C GLY A 85 17.55 -24.20 6.89
N GLY A 86 16.35 -23.67 7.12
CA GLY A 86 16.02 -22.83 8.29
C GLY A 86 16.00 -23.60 9.61
N MET A 87 15.96 -24.93 9.56
CA MET A 87 16.03 -25.83 10.70
C MET A 87 17.07 -26.92 10.47
N GLU A 88 17.73 -27.37 11.54
CA GLU A 88 18.69 -28.48 11.47
C GLU A 88 17.91 -29.80 11.30
N LYS A 89 17.99 -30.41 10.10
CA LYS A 89 17.32 -31.67 9.77
C LYS A 89 18.35 -32.79 9.66
N ILE A 90 18.37 -33.69 10.64
CA ILE A 90 19.21 -34.88 10.65
C ILE A 90 18.34 -36.08 10.24
N VAL A 91 18.72 -36.74 9.15
CA VAL A 91 18.04 -37.93 8.64
C VAL A 91 18.85 -39.17 9.00
N LYS A 92 18.22 -40.10 9.73
CA LYS A 92 18.82 -41.38 10.09
C LYS A 92 18.02 -42.50 9.42
N PRO A 93 18.56 -43.12 8.35
CA PRO A 93 17.94 -44.28 7.76
C PRO A 93 18.01 -45.45 8.74
N GLY A 94 16.87 -46.07 9.02
CA GLY A 94 16.76 -47.31 9.76
C GLY A 94 16.71 -48.53 8.84
N ASN A 95 16.54 -49.71 9.44
CA ASN A 95 16.27 -50.93 8.67
C ASN A 95 14.80 -50.98 8.20
N ASP A 96 14.54 -51.77 7.16
CA ASP A 96 13.19 -52.09 6.66
C ASP A 96 12.34 -50.89 6.20
N GLY A 97 12.99 -49.87 5.63
CA GLY A 97 12.30 -48.70 5.08
C GLY A 97 11.83 -47.69 6.12
N ILE A 98 12.15 -47.90 7.40
CA ILE A 98 11.89 -46.93 8.46
C ILE A 98 12.95 -45.84 8.40
N THR A 99 12.55 -44.58 8.31
CA THR A 99 13.48 -43.44 8.38
C THR A 99 13.09 -42.53 9.52
N THR A 100 14.08 -42.16 10.35
CA THR A 100 13.87 -41.22 11.46
C THR A 100 14.46 -39.86 11.11
N TYR A 101 13.66 -38.82 11.28
CA TYR A 101 13.97 -37.42 11.10
C TYR A 101 14.09 -36.77 12.46
N SER A 102 15.19 -36.06 12.72
CA SER A 102 15.33 -35.17 13.86
C SER A 102 15.47 -33.75 13.32
N ILE A 103 14.41 -32.97 13.45
CA ILE A 103 14.31 -31.59 12.97
C ILE A 103 14.34 -30.68 14.19
N THR A 104 15.31 -29.79 14.24
CA THR A 104 15.58 -28.99 15.43
C THR A 104 15.74 -27.52 15.08
N ARG A 105 15.18 -26.65 15.92
CA ARG A 105 15.38 -25.20 15.83
C ARG A 105 15.63 -24.62 17.21
N GLU A 106 16.74 -23.89 17.33
CA GLU A 106 17.03 -23.04 18.49
C GLU A 106 16.70 -21.58 18.15
N PHE A 107 16.12 -20.84 19.10
CA PHE A 107 15.81 -19.44 18.96
C PHE A 107 15.84 -18.74 20.32
N ASP A 108 16.24 -17.47 20.34
CA ASP A 108 16.32 -16.66 21.56
C ASP A 108 15.01 -15.89 21.77
N PHE A 109 14.49 -15.95 22.99
CA PHE A 109 13.29 -15.22 23.41
C PHE A 109 13.67 -14.15 24.43
N GLY A 110 13.94 -12.94 23.94
CA GLY A 110 14.36 -11.78 24.74
C GLY A 110 13.26 -10.75 25.00
N TYR A 111 11.98 -11.14 24.94
CA TYR A 111 10.84 -10.22 24.88
C TYR A 111 10.04 -10.17 26.20
N ASP A 112 9.31 -9.08 26.41
CA ASP A 112 8.46 -8.82 27.57
C ASP A 112 6.98 -9.18 27.35
N VAL A 113 6.63 -9.61 26.14
CA VAL A 113 5.25 -9.95 25.75
C VAL A 113 5.24 -11.24 24.96
N TYR A 114 4.39 -12.18 25.39
CA TYR A 114 4.20 -13.48 24.75
C TYR A 114 3.80 -13.34 23.27
N PRO A 115 4.21 -14.29 22.42
CA PRO A 115 3.68 -14.37 21.06
C PRO A 115 2.18 -14.62 21.09
N GLN A 116 1.49 -14.26 20.00
CA GLN A 116 0.07 -14.51 19.80
C GLN A 116 -0.21 -16.01 19.59
N GLU A 117 0.68 -16.71 18.89
CA GLU A 117 0.48 -18.11 18.54
C GLU A 117 1.82 -18.78 18.19
N VAL A 118 1.88 -20.10 18.39
CA VAL A 118 2.96 -20.95 17.91
C VAL A 118 2.35 -22.08 17.09
N LEU A 119 2.85 -22.29 15.87
CA LEU A 119 2.32 -23.28 14.93
C LEU A 119 3.43 -24.15 14.35
N LEU A 120 3.05 -25.38 14.03
CA LEU A 120 3.82 -26.25 13.14
C LEU A 120 2.95 -26.60 11.94
N TYR A 121 3.47 -26.34 10.74
CA TYR A 121 2.92 -26.86 9.50
C TYR A 121 3.78 -28.04 9.09
N LEU A 122 3.17 -29.22 9.01
CA LEU A 122 3.85 -30.45 8.65
C LEU A 122 3.33 -30.89 7.28
N THR A 123 4.27 -31.17 6.39
CA THR A 123 4.00 -31.76 5.07
C THR A 123 4.72 -33.09 5.01
N ALA A 124 3.99 -34.15 4.66
CA ALA A 124 4.55 -35.49 4.59
C ALA A 124 4.20 -36.13 3.25
N ALA A 125 5.19 -36.82 2.66
CA ALA A 125 5.01 -37.67 1.49
C ALA A 125 5.12 -39.13 1.94
N PHE A 126 4.08 -39.92 1.70
CA PHE A 126 3.98 -41.35 2.00
C PHE A 126 2.92 -42.00 1.09
N ASN A 127 2.93 -43.33 0.94
CA ASN A 127 1.93 -44.02 0.12
C ASN A 127 0.77 -44.55 0.96
N GLU A 128 1.04 -45.40 1.96
CA GLU A 128 -0.02 -46.01 2.78
C GLU A 128 0.15 -45.72 4.26
N LYS A 129 1.39 -45.76 4.77
CA LYS A 129 1.69 -45.63 6.20
C LYS A 129 2.01 -44.21 6.59
N GLN A 130 1.10 -43.60 7.34
CA GLN A 130 1.28 -42.25 7.89
C GLN A 130 2.52 -42.14 8.78
N PRO A 131 3.35 -41.10 8.58
CA PRO A 131 4.45 -40.79 9.48
C PRO A 131 3.96 -40.45 10.88
N PHE A 132 4.76 -40.77 11.89
CA PHE A 132 4.49 -40.43 13.28
C PHE A 132 5.45 -39.34 13.75
N VAL A 133 4.93 -38.29 14.38
CA VAL A 133 5.73 -37.16 14.84
C VAL A 133 5.57 -36.96 16.34
N SER A 134 6.69 -36.69 17.01
CA SER A 134 6.79 -36.31 18.41
C SER A 134 7.44 -34.93 18.50
N VAL A 135 6.83 -34.04 19.28
CA VAL A 135 7.31 -32.67 19.49
C VAL A 135 7.71 -32.47 20.94
N GLU A 136 8.95 -32.02 21.14
CA GLU A 136 9.50 -31.65 22.44
C GLU A 136 9.96 -30.19 22.43
N TRP A 137 9.80 -29.53 23.57
CA TRP A 137 10.13 -28.12 23.78
C TRP A 137 11.09 -27.98 24.95
N LEU A 138 12.31 -27.57 24.67
CA LEU A 138 13.34 -27.31 25.67
C LEU A 138 13.33 -25.83 26.02
N THR A 139 13.21 -25.56 27.32
CA THR A 139 13.16 -24.22 27.90
C THR A 139 14.55 -23.76 28.38
N PRO A 140 14.78 -22.43 28.54
CA PRO A 140 16.07 -21.87 28.96
C PRO A 140 16.59 -22.39 30.31
N ASP A 141 15.70 -22.80 31.21
CA ASP A 141 16.06 -23.35 32.52
C ASP A 141 16.36 -24.86 32.50
N GLY A 142 16.33 -25.48 31.30
CA GLY A 142 16.69 -26.88 31.08
C GLY A 142 15.52 -27.87 31.16
N ARG A 143 14.27 -27.42 31.38
CA ARG A 143 13.11 -28.32 31.34
C ARG A 143 12.76 -28.73 29.92
N THR A 144 12.49 -30.02 29.71
CA THR A 144 11.93 -30.56 28.46
C THR A 144 10.44 -30.82 28.62
N ILE A 145 9.62 -30.11 27.86
CA ILE A 145 8.18 -30.25 27.82
C ILE A 145 7.80 -31.09 26.61
N ARG A 146 7.16 -32.24 26.83
CA ARG A 146 6.63 -33.09 25.76
C ARG A 146 5.29 -32.54 25.29
N ILE A 147 5.31 -31.86 24.16
CA ILE A 147 4.16 -31.16 23.58
C ILE A 147 3.08 -32.17 23.19
N SER A 148 3.29 -32.89 22.09
CA SER A 148 2.32 -33.85 21.58
C SER A 148 2.97 -34.88 20.66
N ASN A 149 2.28 -36.00 20.50
CA ASN A 149 2.66 -37.07 19.60
C ASN A 149 1.45 -37.44 18.74
N PHE A 150 1.61 -37.47 17.42
CA PHE A 150 0.49 -37.67 16.51
C PHE A 150 0.96 -38.27 15.17
N ALA A 151 0.04 -38.97 14.50
CA ALA A 151 0.22 -39.35 13.10
C ALA A 151 -0.06 -38.12 12.21
N VAL A 152 0.72 -37.99 11.14
CA VAL A 152 0.69 -36.83 10.24
C VAL A 152 0.16 -37.28 8.88
N GLY A 153 -0.89 -36.60 8.39
CA GLY A 153 -1.37 -36.75 7.01
C GLY A 153 -0.49 -35.97 6.02
N GLU A 154 -0.91 -35.87 4.76
CA GLU A 154 -0.12 -35.15 3.73
C GLU A 154 0.14 -33.69 4.10
N LYS A 155 -0.87 -33.01 4.66
CA LYS A 155 -0.77 -31.67 5.26
C LYS A 155 -1.42 -31.69 6.63
N PHE A 156 -0.68 -31.29 7.65
CA PHE A 156 -1.19 -31.21 9.02
C PHE A 156 -0.73 -29.90 9.67
N THR A 157 -1.61 -29.26 10.42
CA THR A 157 -1.28 -28.04 11.18
C THR A 157 -1.51 -28.31 12.65
N TYR A 158 -0.44 -28.20 13.43
CA TYR A 158 -0.51 -28.27 14.88
C TYR A 158 -0.48 -26.86 15.46
N ARG A 159 -1.50 -26.51 16.24
CA ARG A 159 -1.66 -25.20 16.90
C ARG A 159 -1.51 -25.38 18.40
N PHE A 160 -0.48 -24.78 18.98
CA PHE A 160 -0.16 -24.98 20.38
C PHE A 160 -1.25 -24.41 21.28
N SER A 161 -1.87 -23.28 20.92
CA SER A 161 -2.97 -22.68 21.68
C SER A 161 -4.23 -23.58 21.78
N GLN A 162 -4.42 -24.53 20.86
CA GLN A 162 -5.65 -25.33 20.74
C GLN A 162 -5.52 -26.77 21.28
N ASP A 163 -4.38 -27.13 21.88
CA ASP A 163 -4.17 -28.48 22.44
C ASP A 163 -4.59 -28.56 23.92
N ASP A 164 -5.77 -29.13 24.17
CA ASP A 164 -6.30 -29.35 25.53
C ASP A 164 -5.45 -30.33 26.35
N LYS A 165 -4.73 -31.26 25.71
CA LYS A 165 -3.83 -32.17 26.44
C LYS A 165 -2.58 -31.42 26.89
N LEU A 166 -2.14 -30.43 26.12
CA LEU A 166 -1.02 -29.58 26.48
C LEU A 166 -1.40 -28.67 27.66
N SER A 167 -2.59 -28.09 27.69
CA SER A 167 -3.05 -27.24 28.81
C SER A 167 -3.10 -28.01 30.11
N LEU A 168 -3.62 -29.24 30.08
CA LEU A 168 -3.63 -30.15 31.23
C LEU A 168 -2.22 -30.51 31.72
N LYS A 169 -1.26 -30.72 30.81
CA LYS A 169 0.14 -30.99 31.19
C LYS A 169 0.83 -29.77 31.81
N LEU A 170 0.59 -28.59 31.24
CA LEU A 170 1.16 -27.33 31.71
C LEU A 170 0.46 -26.81 32.98
N ARG A 171 -0.74 -27.33 33.29
CA ARG A 171 -1.61 -26.86 34.38
C ARG A 171 -1.93 -25.37 34.24
N ALA A 172 -2.22 -24.94 33.01
CA ALA A 172 -2.48 -23.54 32.68
C ALA A 172 -3.72 -23.42 31.77
N ASP A 173 -4.42 -22.28 31.88
CA ASP A 173 -5.58 -21.98 31.05
C ASP A 173 -5.19 -21.64 29.61
N GLU A 174 -4.04 -20.98 29.43
CA GLU A 174 -3.49 -20.62 28.12
C GLU A 174 -2.12 -21.27 27.89
N ASN A 175 -2.02 -22.03 26.79
CA ASN A 175 -0.80 -22.78 26.48
C ASN A 175 0.39 -21.87 26.13
N ILE A 176 0.15 -20.79 25.39
CA ILE A 176 1.25 -19.95 24.89
C ILE A 176 1.97 -19.26 26.04
N PRO A 177 1.33 -18.50 26.95
CA PRO A 177 2.02 -17.94 28.11
C PRO A 177 2.75 -19.00 28.94
N ALA A 178 2.13 -20.16 29.17
CA ALA A 178 2.72 -21.22 29.98
C ALA A 178 3.99 -21.85 29.38
N LEU A 179 4.14 -21.86 28.05
CA LEU A 179 5.36 -22.34 27.38
C LEU A 179 6.55 -21.39 27.54
N PHE A 180 6.28 -20.10 27.73
CA PHE A 180 7.28 -19.04 27.83
C PHE A 180 7.45 -18.51 29.26
N SER A 181 6.88 -19.19 30.26
CA SER A 181 6.93 -18.76 31.66
C SER A 181 7.57 -19.80 32.57
N ASP A 182 8.07 -19.32 33.70
CA ASP A 182 8.39 -20.15 34.84
C ASP A 182 7.07 -20.61 35.52
N PRO A 183 6.84 -21.92 35.77
CA PRO A 183 5.60 -22.41 36.36
C PRO A 183 5.42 -22.05 37.84
N GLU A 184 6.50 -21.76 38.55
CA GLU A 184 6.46 -21.43 39.98
C GLU A 184 6.19 -19.94 40.18
N THR A 185 6.87 -19.09 39.40
CA THR A 185 6.74 -17.62 39.54
C THR A 185 5.71 -17.01 38.60
N GLY A 186 5.41 -17.67 37.48
CA GLY A 186 4.58 -17.13 36.40
C GLY A 186 5.24 -16.01 35.59
N GLU A 187 6.52 -15.73 35.85
CA GLU A 187 7.27 -14.70 35.12
C GLU A 187 7.76 -15.21 33.77
N ILE A 188 7.91 -14.28 32.81
CA ILE A 188 8.43 -14.58 31.48
C ILE A 188 9.87 -15.07 31.58
N LEU A 189 10.10 -16.28 31.09
CA LEU A 189 11.41 -16.88 31.05
C LEU A 189 12.12 -16.47 29.75
N LYS A 190 13.14 -15.62 29.87
CA LYS A 190 13.93 -15.15 28.73
C LYS A 190 15.14 -16.03 28.48
N GLY A 191 15.49 -16.23 27.22
CA GLY A 191 16.71 -16.94 26.81
C GLY A 191 16.49 -17.90 25.66
N ALA A 192 17.41 -18.86 25.51
CA ALA A 192 17.42 -19.80 24.41
C ALA A 192 16.38 -20.92 24.59
N TYR A 193 15.43 -20.97 23.66
CA TYR A 193 14.47 -22.05 23.51
C TYR A 193 14.88 -22.96 22.36
N LYS A 194 14.56 -24.24 22.50
CA LYS A 194 14.85 -25.22 21.45
C LYS A 194 13.65 -26.15 21.23
N ILE A 195 13.13 -26.15 20.01
CA ILE A 195 12.10 -27.10 19.59
C ILE A 195 12.76 -28.29 18.89
N ILE A 196 12.40 -29.49 19.31
CA ILE A 196 12.91 -30.75 18.77
C ILE A 196 11.72 -31.54 18.26
N ILE A 197 11.70 -31.79 16.95
CA ILE A 197 10.65 -32.56 16.28
C ILE A 197 11.28 -33.85 15.77
N THR A 198 10.82 -34.98 16.32
CA THR A 198 11.25 -36.31 15.90
C THR A 198 10.15 -36.95 15.09
N GLY A 199 10.40 -37.17 13.80
CA GLY A 199 9.47 -37.82 12.87
C GLY A 199 9.96 -39.20 12.46
N THR A 200 9.07 -40.17 12.38
CA THR A 200 9.38 -41.52 11.88
C THR A 200 8.48 -41.83 10.71
N THR A 201 9.07 -42.12 9.55
CA THR A 201 8.37 -42.66 8.38
C THR A 201 8.54 -44.17 8.33
N PHE A 202 7.60 -44.87 7.71
CA PHE A 202 7.52 -46.34 7.73
C PHE A 202 7.63 -46.98 6.34
N GLU A 203 8.00 -46.19 5.33
CA GLU A 203 8.13 -46.61 3.94
C GLU A 203 9.37 -45.94 3.30
N PRO A 204 10.03 -46.61 2.34
CA PRO A 204 11.05 -45.99 1.50
C PRO A 204 10.52 -44.75 0.76
N ASP A 205 11.41 -43.81 0.44
CA ASP A 205 11.11 -42.57 -0.30
C ASP A 205 10.10 -41.61 0.37
N SER A 206 9.66 -41.92 1.60
CA SER A 206 8.82 -41.02 2.39
C SER A 206 9.63 -39.86 2.95
N ASN A 207 9.10 -38.64 2.86
CA ASN A 207 9.72 -37.43 3.40
C ASN A 207 8.80 -36.75 4.41
N LEU A 208 9.41 -36.05 5.37
CA LEU A 208 8.72 -35.20 6.33
C LEU A 208 9.42 -33.84 6.35
N ASP A 209 8.64 -32.80 6.05
CA ASP A 209 9.05 -31.42 6.17
C ASP A 209 8.17 -30.73 7.20
N VAL A 210 8.82 -29.91 8.01
CA VAL A 210 8.19 -29.11 9.04
C VAL A 210 8.53 -27.65 8.78
N GLU A 211 7.55 -26.81 9.01
CA GLU A 211 7.68 -25.36 9.08
C GLU A 211 7.22 -24.92 10.47
N PHE A 212 8.10 -24.20 11.16
CA PHE A 212 7.87 -23.68 12.49
C PHE A 212 7.60 -22.18 12.40
N VAL A 213 6.43 -21.77 12.89
CA VAL A 213 5.94 -20.39 12.79
C VAL A 213 5.60 -19.89 14.17
N VAL A 214 6.18 -18.75 14.54
CA VAL A 214 5.83 -17.99 15.74
C VAL A 214 5.19 -16.69 15.30
N HIS A 215 3.91 -16.52 15.63
CA HIS A 215 3.20 -15.25 15.47
C HIS A 215 3.52 -14.38 16.66
N GLY A 216 4.49 -13.50 16.51
CA GLY A 216 4.80 -12.48 17.51
C GLY A 216 3.72 -11.40 17.59
N GLN A 217 3.98 -10.42 18.44
CA GLN A 217 3.16 -9.22 18.59
C GLN A 217 3.54 -8.10 17.61
N VAL A 218 4.74 -8.16 17.02
CA VAL A 218 5.18 -7.24 15.97
C VAL A 218 5.65 -8.00 14.73
N TYR A 219 5.60 -7.34 13.56
CA TYR A 219 5.97 -7.95 12.28
C TYR A 219 6.51 -6.92 11.28
N GLY A 220 7.64 -7.26 10.64
CA GLY A 220 8.10 -6.58 9.43
C GLY A 220 8.27 -5.05 9.53
N LEU A 221 8.23 -4.38 8.38
CA LEU A 221 8.45 -2.92 8.29
C LEU A 221 7.17 -2.10 8.49
N ALA A 222 6.01 -2.64 8.16
CA ALA A 222 4.72 -1.95 8.21
C ALA A 222 3.67 -2.69 9.05
N GLY A 223 4.03 -3.83 9.66
CA GLY A 223 3.08 -4.63 10.39
C GLY A 223 2.10 -5.37 9.49
N THR A 224 1.07 -5.93 10.11
CA THR A 224 0.03 -6.73 9.47
C THR A 224 -1.36 -6.23 9.81
N ASP A 225 -2.33 -6.61 9.00
CA ASP A 225 -3.73 -6.24 9.20
C ASP A 225 -4.57 -7.38 9.81
N HIS A 226 -5.89 -7.17 9.86
CA HIS A 226 -6.87 -8.16 10.32
C HIS A 226 -6.83 -9.51 9.57
N ALA A 227 -6.42 -9.49 8.30
CA ALA A 227 -6.36 -10.63 7.41
C ALA A 227 -4.95 -11.24 7.33
N ARG A 228 -4.01 -10.80 8.17
CA ARG A 228 -2.58 -11.20 8.17
C ARG A 228 -1.78 -10.66 6.97
N ARG A 229 -2.34 -9.74 6.19
CA ARG A 229 -1.64 -9.15 5.05
C ARG A 229 -0.54 -8.24 5.55
N ASP A 230 0.65 -8.38 4.96
CA ASP A 230 1.75 -7.45 5.19
C ASP A 230 1.39 -6.09 4.59
N LEU A 231 1.35 -5.05 5.43
CA LEU A 231 0.99 -3.69 5.00
C LEU A 231 2.09 -3.03 4.15
N THR A 232 3.30 -3.59 4.09
CA THR A 232 4.38 -3.10 3.23
C THR A 232 3.96 -3.16 1.77
N LEU A 233 3.25 -4.22 1.38
CA LEU A 233 2.74 -4.40 0.02
C LEU A 233 1.83 -3.24 -0.42
N PRO A 234 0.70 -2.93 0.26
CA PRO A 234 -0.20 -1.88 -0.19
C PRO A 234 0.37 -0.46 0.04
N LEU A 235 1.32 -0.26 0.96
CA LEU A 235 2.03 1.02 1.07
C LEU A 235 2.91 1.28 -0.15
N LEU A 236 3.63 0.26 -0.64
CA LEU A 236 4.43 0.33 -1.85
C LEU A 236 3.57 0.48 -3.10
N TRP A 237 2.56 -0.39 -3.27
CA TRP A 237 1.69 -0.39 -4.44
C TRP A 237 0.70 0.78 -4.49
N GLY A 238 0.37 1.38 -3.34
CA GLY A 238 -0.43 2.60 -3.31
C GLY A 238 0.27 3.79 -3.96
N ALA A 239 1.61 3.85 -3.96
CA ALA A 239 2.38 4.93 -4.58
C ALA A 239 2.19 5.04 -6.12
N PRO A 240 2.40 3.98 -6.93
CA PRO A 240 2.18 4.05 -8.37
C PRO A 240 0.70 4.31 -8.70
N VAL A 241 -0.23 3.76 -7.92
CA VAL A 241 -1.67 3.98 -8.13
C VAL A 241 -2.04 5.43 -7.87
N ALA A 242 -1.60 6.00 -6.73
CA ALA A 242 -1.84 7.40 -6.39
C ALA A 242 -1.23 8.35 -7.43
N LEU A 243 0.04 8.14 -7.81
CA LEU A 243 0.70 8.95 -8.84
C LEU A 243 0.00 8.84 -10.20
N ALA A 244 -0.35 7.63 -10.64
CA ALA A 244 -1.03 7.41 -11.90
C ALA A 244 -2.39 8.12 -11.92
N PHE A 245 -3.22 7.90 -10.89
CA PHE A 245 -4.54 8.52 -10.80
C PHE A 245 -4.44 10.04 -10.75
N GLY A 246 -3.61 10.56 -9.83
CA GLY A 246 -3.44 12.00 -9.63
C GLY A 246 -2.90 12.73 -10.87
N LEU A 247 -1.85 12.19 -11.50
CA LEU A 247 -1.25 12.80 -12.69
C LEU A 247 -2.15 12.70 -13.91
N MET A 248 -2.75 11.54 -14.18
CA MET A 248 -3.65 11.38 -15.34
C MET A 248 -4.88 12.27 -15.21
N ALA A 249 -5.46 12.37 -14.01
CA ALA A 249 -6.58 13.25 -13.76
C ALA A 249 -6.18 14.72 -13.93
N ALA A 250 -5.08 15.15 -13.32
CA ALA A 250 -4.59 16.53 -13.42
C ALA A 250 -4.26 16.92 -14.87
N ILE A 251 -3.56 16.07 -15.61
CA ILE A 251 -3.23 16.29 -17.02
C ILE A 251 -4.50 16.30 -17.87
N GLY A 252 -5.34 15.27 -17.75
CA GLY A 252 -6.56 15.10 -18.53
C GLY A 252 -7.50 16.28 -18.36
N THR A 253 -7.82 16.64 -17.10
CA THR A 253 -8.68 17.77 -16.79
C THR A 253 -8.06 19.09 -17.25
N SER A 254 -6.79 19.38 -16.92
CA SER A 254 -6.19 20.68 -17.24
C SER A 254 -6.09 20.92 -18.74
N VAL A 255 -5.67 19.91 -19.51
CA VAL A 255 -5.51 20.01 -20.97
C VAL A 255 -6.86 20.14 -21.64
N LEU A 256 -7.84 19.30 -21.30
CA LEU A 256 -9.17 19.36 -21.90
C LEU A 256 -9.88 20.68 -21.58
N THR A 257 -9.82 21.13 -20.33
CA THR A 257 -10.41 22.40 -19.90
C THR A 257 -9.83 23.58 -20.68
N MET A 258 -8.50 23.62 -20.86
CA MET A 258 -7.84 24.68 -21.62
C MET A 258 -8.25 24.65 -23.11
N ILE A 259 -8.28 23.46 -23.73
CA ILE A 259 -8.69 23.33 -25.14
C ILE A 259 -10.13 23.79 -25.32
N ILE A 260 -11.05 23.36 -24.45
CA ILE A 260 -12.46 23.72 -24.50
C ILE A 260 -12.64 25.23 -24.31
N ALA A 261 -11.96 25.83 -23.34
CA ALA A 261 -12.01 27.27 -23.11
C ALA A 261 -11.44 28.07 -24.29
N ALA A 262 -10.33 27.63 -24.89
CA ALA A 262 -9.72 28.28 -26.05
C ALA A 262 -10.64 28.22 -27.28
N VAL A 263 -11.23 27.04 -27.54
CA VAL A 263 -12.18 26.82 -28.65
C VAL A 263 -13.44 27.67 -28.44
N GLY A 264 -14.04 27.64 -27.24
CA GLY A 264 -15.21 28.46 -26.92
C GLY A 264 -14.95 29.95 -27.14
N THR A 265 -13.83 30.45 -26.61
CA THR A 265 -13.46 31.87 -26.75
C THR A 265 -13.14 32.27 -28.19
N TRP A 266 -12.48 31.38 -28.95
CA TRP A 266 -12.11 31.65 -30.33
C TRP A 266 -13.34 31.79 -31.23
N TYR A 267 -14.20 30.78 -31.25
CA TYR A 267 -15.39 30.76 -32.10
C TYR A 267 -16.50 31.70 -31.61
N GLY A 268 -16.59 31.92 -30.29
CA GLY A 268 -17.58 32.81 -29.69
C GLY A 268 -19.02 32.38 -29.97
N ARG A 269 -19.94 33.34 -29.89
CA ARG A 269 -21.37 33.19 -30.24
C ARG A 269 -21.99 31.98 -29.51
N TRP A 270 -22.66 31.09 -30.26
CA TRP A 270 -23.38 29.95 -29.70
C TRP A 270 -22.45 28.90 -29.05
N VAL A 271 -21.21 28.75 -29.54
CA VAL A 271 -20.25 27.75 -28.99
C VAL A 271 -19.84 28.15 -27.58
N ASP A 272 -19.47 29.42 -27.41
CA ASP A 272 -19.14 29.97 -26.09
C ASP A 272 -20.34 29.87 -25.15
N GLN A 273 -21.53 30.28 -25.60
CA GLN A 273 -22.77 30.19 -24.81
C GLN A 273 -23.06 28.75 -24.38
N LEU A 274 -22.93 27.76 -25.27
CA LEU A 274 -23.15 26.36 -24.93
C LEU A 274 -22.17 25.88 -23.84
N ILE A 275 -20.88 26.20 -23.98
CA ILE A 275 -19.86 25.86 -22.98
C ILE A 275 -20.16 26.52 -21.65
N GLN A 276 -20.56 27.80 -21.64
CA GLN A 276 -20.97 28.51 -20.41
C GLN A 276 -22.17 27.82 -19.75
N ARG A 277 -23.22 27.46 -20.51
CA ARG A 277 -24.39 26.76 -19.97
C ARG A 277 -24.05 25.40 -19.38
N ILE A 278 -23.22 24.61 -20.05
CA ILE A 278 -22.76 23.32 -19.51
C ILE A 278 -21.97 23.55 -18.22
N THR A 279 -21.12 24.59 -18.18
CA THR A 279 -20.33 24.94 -16.99
C THR A 279 -21.22 25.39 -15.82
N GLU A 280 -22.20 26.25 -16.06
CA GLU A 280 -23.18 26.68 -15.05
C GLU A 280 -23.93 25.48 -14.47
N VAL A 281 -24.40 24.55 -15.32
CA VAL A 281 -25.06 23.32 -14.85
C VAL A 281 -24.11 22.47 -14.02
N ASN A 282 -22.88 22.24 -14.50
CA ASN A 282 -21.92 21.38 -13.80
C ASN A 282 -21.50 21.95 -12.42
N LEU A 283 -21.39 23.28 -12.29
CA LEU A 283 -21.06 23.93 -11.01
C LEU A 283 -22.15 23.78 -9.94
N VAL A 284 -23.40 23.53 -10.32
CA VAL A 284 -24.51 23.28 -9.38
C VAL A 284 -24.55 21.82 -8.94
N LEU A 285 -23.93 20.90 -9.69
CA LEU A 285 -23.93 19.48 -9.37
C LEU A 285 -23.01 19.16 -8.18
N PRO A 286 -23.47 18.34 -7.21
CA PRO A 286 -22.65 17.91 -6.08
C PRO A 286 -21.61 16.87 -6.53
N PHE A 287 -20.38 17.32 -6.82
CA PHE A 287 -19.30 16.47 -7.36
C PHE A 287 -19.11 15.15 -6.60
N PHE A 288 -18.98 15.21 -5.27
CA PHE A 288 -18.75 14.02 -4.46
C PHE A 288 -19.95 13.07 -4.46
N ALA A 289 -21.19 13.58 -4.46
CA ALA A 289 -22.38 12.74 -4.53
C ALA A 289 -22.51 12.03 -5.88
N LEU A 290 -22.12 12.68 -6.99
CA LEU A 290 -22.05 12.02 -8.29
C LEU A 290 -20.99 10.92 -8.32
N MET A 291 -19.81 11.14 -7.75
CA MET A 291 -18.81 10.09 -7.60
C MET A 291 -19.34 8.91 -6.78
N ILE A 292 -20.07 9.18 -5.69
CA ILE A 292 -20.71 8.14 -4.88
C ILE A 292 -21.70 7.33 -5.71
N MET A 293 -22.57 8.01 -6.47
CA MET A 293 -23.57 7.38 -7.32
C MET A 293 -22.91 6.47 -8.37
N ILE A 294 -21.84 6.93 -9.02
CA ILE A 294 -21.09 6.14 -10.01
C ILE A 294 -20.43 4.92 -9.36
N GLY A 295 -19.74 5.10 -8.24
CA GLY A 295 -19.09 4.01 -7.52
C GLY A 295 -20.09 2.96 -6.99
N THR A 296 -21.30 3.39 -6.63
CA THR A 296 -22.33 2.51 -6.05
C THR A 296 -23.13 1.77 -7.12
N PHE A 297 -23.58 2.49 -8.17
CA PHE A 297 -24.53 1.95 -9.13
C PHE A 297 -23.91 1.50 -10.47
N TYR A 298 -22.70 1.97 -10.79
CA TYR A 298 -22.09 1.70 -12.10
C TYR A 298 -20.85 0.81 -12.00
N SER A 299 -19.75 1.30 -11.43
CA SER A 299 -18.53 0.49 -11.28
C SER A 299 -17.57 1.12 -10.28
N ARG A 300 -16.88 0.26 -9.52
CA ARG A 300 -15.78 0.63 -8.63
C ARG A 300 -14.39 0.52 -9.29
N SER A 301 -14.33 0.24 -10.59
CA SER A 301 -13.06 0.20 -11.31
C SER A 301 -12.36 1.55 -11.22
N ILE A 302 -11.07 1.54 -10.87
CA ILE A 302 -10.27 2.76 -10.76
C ILE A 302 -10.30 3.61 -12.04
N TRP A 303 -10.33 2.96 -13.21
CA TRP A 303 -10.35 3.62 -14.52
C TRP A 303 -11.68 4.30 -14.83
N VAL A 304 -12.78 3.71 -14.37
CA VAL A 304 -14.11 4.30 -14.50
C VAL A 304 -14.23 5.52 -13.60
N ILE A 305 -13.79 5.40 -12.34
CA ILE A 305 -13.76 6.52 -11.38
C ILE A 305 -12.86 7.65 -11.91
N LEU A 306 -11.67 7.33 -12.42
CA LEU A 306 -10.76 8.28 -13.03
C LEU A 306 -11.41 9.03 -14.20
N THR A 307 -12.03 8.29 -15.13
CA THR A 307 -12.68 8.88 -16.30
C THR A 307 -13.83 9.79 -15.88
N ALA A 308 -14.66 9.35 -14.93
CA ALA A 308 -15.76 10.15 -14.41
C ALA A 308 -15.27 11.42 -13.70
N ALA A 309 -14.21 11.30 -12.88
CA ALA A 309 -13.59 12.44 -12.21
C ALA A 309 -13.06 13.45 -13.23
N ILE A 310 -12.35 12.99 -14.28
CA ILE A 310 -11.88 13.86 -15.35
C ILE A 310 -13.06 14.59 -16.01
N LEU A 311 -14.09 13.86 -16.46
CA LEU A 311 -15.22 14.44 -17.18
C LEU A 311 -15.98 15.49 -16.38
N LEU A 312 -16.25 15.21 -15.09
CA LEU A 312 -16.94 16.15 -14.21
C LEU A 312 -16.07 17.35 -13.82
N SER A 313 -14.73 17.20 -13.83
CA SER A 313 -13.81 18.28 -13.51
C SER A 313 -13.45 19.18 -14.71
N ILE A 314 -13.87 18.85 -15.93
CA ILE A 314 -13.64 19.71 -17.13
C ILE A 314 -14.40 21.04 -16.99
N PHE A 315 -15.69 20.98 -16.67
CA PHE A 315 -16.58 22.14 -16.70
C PHE A 315 -16.65 22.85 -15.35
N THR A 316 -15.51 23.34 -14.88
CA THR A 316 -15.36 24.00 -13.57
C THR A 316 -15.07 25.49 -13.74
N GLY A 317 -14.85 26.20 -12.61
CA GLY A 317 -14.47 27.62 -12.62
C GLY A 317 -13.20 27.90 -13.45
N ALA A 318 -12.35 26.89 -13.70
CA ALA A 318 -11.20 27.01 -14.59
C ALA A 318 -11.59 27.41 -16.03
N ILE A 319 -12.74 26.96 -16.55
CA ILE A 319 -13.24 27.41 -17.86
C ILE A 319 -13.47 28.93 -17.86
N LEU A 320 -14.08 29.45 -16.80
CA LEU A 320 -14.39 30.88 -16.67
C LEU A 320 -13.10 31.71 -16.59
N ALA A 321 -12.13 31.25 -15.80
CA ALA A 321 -10.83 31.90 -15.65
C ALA A 321 -10.05 31.91 -16.98
N TYR A 322 -9.96 30.76 -17.65
CA TYR A 322 -9.27 30.67 -18.94
C TYR A 322 -9.96 31.49 -20.02
N ARG A 323 -11.30 31.51 -20.05
CA ARG A 323 -12.06 32.36 -20.98
C ARG A 323 -11.73 33.84 -20.81
N ALA A 324 -11.71 34.35 -19.57
CA ALA A 324 -11.38 35.76 -19.31
C ALA A 324 -10.00 36.13 -19.87
N ILE A 325 -9.02 35.25 -19.73
CA ILE A 325 -7.67 35.47 -20.23
C ILE A 325 -7.64 35.32 -21.76
N PHE A 326 -8.29 34.30 -22.33
CA PHE A 326 -8.34 34.13 -23.78
C PHE A 326 -9.06 35.26 -24.51
N LEU A 327 -10.06 35.90 -23.90
CA LEU A 327 -10.70 37.08 -24.47
C LEU A 327 -9.69 38.23 -24.61
N GLN A 328 -8.87 38.46 -23.59
CA GLN A 328 -7.80 39.45 -23.65
C GLN A 328 -6.73 39.09 -24.69
N VAL A 329 -6.34 37.81 -24.76
CA VAL A 329 -5.30 37.34 -25.69
C VAL A 329 -5.79 37.40 -27.14
N LYS A 330 -7.06 37.11 -27.40
CA LYS A 330 -7.67 37.13 -28.74
C LYS A 330 -7.64 38.50 -29.41
N GLU A 331 -7.68 39.57 -28.62
CA GLU A 331 -7.63 40.98 -29.07
C GLU A 331 -6.19 41.53 -29.19
N SER A 332 -5.17 40.68 -29.08
CA SER A 332 -3.77 41.12 -29.17
C SER A 332 -3.27 41.27 -30.61
N MET A 333 -2.39 42.26 -30.84
CA MET A 333 -1.87 42.60 -32.18
C MET A 333 -1.17 41.42 -32.89
N TYR A 334 -0.54 40.51 -32.15
CA TYR A 334 0.13 39.35 -32.76
C TYR A 334 -0.87 38.31 -33.30
N ILE A 335 -2.07 38.23 -32.71
CA ILE A 335 -3.15 37.39 -33.24
C ILE A 335 -3.71 38.03 -34.52
N GLU A 336 -3.89 39.35 -34.55
CA GLU A 336 -4.31 40.06 -35.76
C GLU A 336 -3.30 39.91 -36.90
N ALA A 337 -2.01 40.05 -36.60
CA ALA A 337 -0.94 39.81 -37.57
C ALA A 337 -1.00 38.38 -38.12
N ALA A 338 -1.15 37.37 -37.25
CA ALA A 338 -1.29 35.98 -37.67
C ALA A 338 -2.51 35.75 -38.60
N LYS A 339 -3.65 36.42 -38.33
CA LYS A 339 -4.82 36.41 -39.23
C LYS A 339 -4.50 37.04 -40.58
N ALA A 340 -3.83 38.20 -40.60
CA ALA A 340 -3.44 38.89 -41.83
C ALA A 340 -2.50 38.05 -42.72
N TYR A 341 -1.64 37.23 -42.11
CA TYR A 341 -0.79 36.25 -42.80
C TYR A 341 -1.54 34.97 -43.23
N GLY A 342 -2.86 34.89 -43.07
CA GLY A 342 -3.67 33.74 -43.51
C GLY A 342 -3.56 32.51 -42.60
N ALA A 343 -3.21 32.67 -41.32
CA ALA A 343 -3.21 31.53 -40.40
C ALA A 343 -4.64 30.98 -40.21
N SER A 344 -4.79 29.66 -40.35
CA SER A 344 -6.07 28.99 -40.13
C SER A 344 -6.51 29.04 -38.67
N ASN A 345 -7.81 28.95 -38.40
CA ASN A 345 -8.39 28.95 -37.04
C ASN A 345 -7.71 27.93 -36.10
N ARG A 346 -7.48 26.71 -36.59
CA ARG A 346 -6.77 25.66 -35.85
C ARG A 346 -5.34 26.09 -35.52
N ARG A 347 -4.63 26.69 -36.48
CA ARG A 347 -3.27 27.20 -36.26
C ARG A 347 -3.29 28.30 -35.20
N ILE A 348 -4.28 29.20 -35.23
CA ILE A 348 -4.39 30.27 -34.23
C ILE A 348 -4.63 29.71 -32.82
N ILE A 349 -5.56 28.76 -32.67
CA ILE A 349 -5.85 28.13 -31.37
C ILE A 349 -4.62 27.42 -30.79
N PHE A 350 -4.00 26.50 -31.56
CA PHE A 350 -2.97 25.62 -31.02
C PHE A 350 -1.55 26.21 -31.06
N MET A 351 -1.28 27.18 -31.93
CA MET A 351 0.06 27.77 -32.08
C MET A 351 0.19 29.16 -31.45
N TYR A 352 -0.92 29.86 -31.18
CA TYR A 352 -0.88 31.24 -30.68
C TYR A 352 -1.67 31.46 -29.39
N LEU A 353 -2.89 30.93 -29.25
CA LEU A 353 -3.71 31.08 -28.04
C LEU A 353 -3.21 30.17 -26.91
N ILE A 354 -3.27 28.84 -27.12
CA ILE A 354 -2.90 27.86 -26.10
C ILE A 354 -1.46 28.02 -25.62
N PRO A 355 -0.44 28.18 -26.49
CA PRO A 355 0.95 28.33 -26.04
C PRO A 355 1.18 29.53 -25.13
N ARG A 356 0.39 30.60 -25.28
CA ARG A 356 0.47 31.78 -24.42
C ARG A 356 0.05 31.48 -22.97
N MET A 357 -0.80 30.48 -22.78
CA MET A 357 -1.34 30.06 -21.48
C MET A 357 -0.54 28.97 -20.79
N ILE A 358 0.38 28.30 -21.49
CA ILE A 358 1.20 27.21 -20.91
C ILE A 358 1.90 27.63 -19.59
N PRO A 359 2.49 28.84 -19.46
CA PRO A 359 3.07 29.28 -18.20
C PRO A 359 2.10 29.27 -17.01
N LEU A 360 0.81 29.53 -17.24
CA LEU A 360 -0.22 29.48 -16.21
C LEU A 360 -0.75 28.06 -15.98
N LEU A 361 -0.71 27.20 -17.01
CA LEU A 361 -1.17 25.81 -16.91
C LEU A 361 -0.23 24.93 -16.09
N ILE A 362 1.09 25.12 -16.21
CA ILE A 362 2.08 24.26 -15.53
C ILE A 362 1.88 24.25 -14.00
N PRO A 363 1.81 25.41 -13.30
CA PRO A 363 1.57 25.42 -11.86
C PRO A 363 0.22 24.82 -11.48
N ASN A 364 -0.85 25.16 -12.20
CA ASN A 364 -2.20 24.65 -11.94
C ASN A 364 -2.28 23.13 -12.04
N LEU A 365 -1.63 22.55 -13.06
CA LEU A 365 -1.57 21.11 -13.25
C LEU A 365 -0.90 20.43 -12.06
N VAL A 366 0.26 20.93 -11.64
CA VAL A 366 1.00 20.36 -10.50
C VAL A 366 0.21 20.48 -9.20
N GLN A 367 -0.47 21.62 -8.99
CA GLN A 367 -1.32 21.85 -7.82
C GLN A 367 -2.61 20.99 -7.82
N ALA A 368 -3.08 20.55 -8.99
CA ALA A 368 -4.26 19.69 -9.10
C ALA A 368 -3.96 18.22 -8.72
N VAL A 369 -2.71 17.76 -8.84
CA VAL A 369 -2.34 16.36 -8.58
C VAL A 369 -2.76 15.90 -7.16
N PRO A 370 -2.43 16.61 -6.07
CA PRO A 370 -2.87 16.24 -4.73
C PRO A 370 -4.38 16.11 -4.61
N ALA A 371 -5.14 17.04 -5.19
CA ALA A 371 -6.60 17.02 -5.08
C ALA A 371 -7.19 15.72 -5.63
N PHE A 372 -6.66 15.22 -6.76
CA PHE A 372 -7.10 13.95 -7.34
C PHE A 372 -6.56 12.72 -6.59
N VAL A 373 -5.35 12.77 -6.02
CA VAL A 373 -4.84 11.73 -5.11
C VAL A 373 -5.76 11.60 -3.89
N PHE A 374 -6.08 12.72 -3.23
CA PHE A 374 -6.99 12.74 -2.09
C PHE A 374 -8.41 12.35 -2.47
N LEU A 375 -8.87 12.64 -3.69
CA LEU A 375 -10.17 12.19 -4.17
C LEU A 375 -10.24 10.67 -4.24
N GLU A 376 -9.27 10.00 -4.86
CA GLU A 376 -9.22 8.53 -4.90
C GLU A 376 -9.21 7.95 -3.48
N ALA A 377 -8.33 8.47 -2.61
CA ALA A 377 -8.24 8.00 -1.25
C ALA A 377 -9.56 8.20 -0.47
N SER A 378 -10.22 9.35 -0.66
CA SER A 378 -11.51 9.65 -0.01
C SER A 378 -12.62 8.72 -0.46
N LEU A 379 -12.69 8.42 -1.77
CA LEU A 379 -13.65 7.45 -2.31
C LEU A 379 -13.36 6.04 -1.81
N ALA A 380 -12.08 5.66 -1.73
CA ALA A 380 -11.66 4.36 -1.19
C ALA A 380 -12.02 4.21 0.28
N VAL A 381 -11.82 5.25 1.11
CA VAL A 381 -12.17 5.27 2.54
C VAL A 381 -13.65 5.00 2.78
N ILE A 382 -14.54 5.51 1.92
CA ILE A 382 -15.99 5.26 2.02
C ILE A 382 -16.44 3.95 1.32
N GLY A 383 -15.50 3.09 0.92
CA GLY A 383 -15.79 1.78 0.33
C GLY A 383 -16.05 1.76 -1.17
N LEU A 384 -15.75 2.87 -1.87
CA LEU A 384 -15.94 3.02 -3.32
C LEU A 384 -14.65 2.92 -4.13
N GLY A 385 -13.53 2.59 -3.49
CA GLY A 385 -12.26 2.32 -4.16
C GLY A 385 -12.28 1.01 -4.93
N ASP A 386 -11.25 0.82 -5.75
CA ASP A 386 -11.10 -0.40 -6.55
C ASP A 386 -10.99 -1.63 -5.63
N PRO A 387 -11.82 -2.67 -5.84
CA PRO A 387 -11.82 -3.85 -4.97
C PRO A 387 -10.64 -4.79 -5.24
N VAL A 388 -9.92 -4.60 -6.35
CA VAL A 388 -8.81 -5.45 -6.80
C VAL A 388 -7.48 -4.89 -6.33
N LEU A 389 -7.28 -3.58 -6.49
CA LEU A 389 -6.00 -2.95 -6.27
C LEU A 389 -5.76 -2.55 -4.80
N PRO A 390 -4.56 -2.77 -4.27
CA PRO A 390 -4.16 -2.16 -3.00
C PRO A 390 -3.91 -0.66 -3.19
N THR A 391 -4.71 0.18 -2.53
CA THR A 391 -4.52 1.64 -2.50
C THR A 391 -4.42 2.14 -1.06
N TRP A 392 -3.81 3.31 -0.85
CA TRP A 392 -3.68 3.88 0.50
C TRP A 392 -5.04 4.15 1.15
N GLY A 393 -6.02 4.64 0.38
CA GLY A 393 -7.37 4.81 0.89
C GLY A 393 -8.05 3.50 1.25
N LYS A 394 -7.74 2.40 0.53
CA LYS A 394 -8.23 1.06 0.86
C LYS A 394 -7.68 0.54 2.19
N ILE A 395 -6.40 0.79 2.49
CA ILE A 395 -5.81 0.45 3.79
C ILE A 395 -6.57 1.15 4.92
N ILE A 396 -6.82 2.46 4.76
CA ILE A 396 -7.55 3.26 5.76
C ILE A 396 -9.00 2.76 5.90
N GLN A 397 -9.65 2.39 4.80
CA GLN A 397 -11.00 1.80 4.82
C GLN A 397 -11.04 0.49 5.60
N ASP A 398 -10.10 -0.42 5.35
CA ASP A 398 -10.03 -1.71 6.04
C ASP A 398 -9.74 -1.51 7.53
N ALA A 399 -8.89 -0.54 7.88
CA ALA A 399 -8.62 -0.16 9.27
C ALA A 399 -9.87 0.40 9.98
N GLN A 400 -10.62 1.29 9.32
CA GLN A 400 -11.87 1.85 9.85
C GLN A 400 -12.94 0.76 10.03
N ALA A 401 -13.14 -0.10 9.02
CA ALA A 401 -14.12 -1.18 9.05
C ALA A 401 -13.85 -2.19 10.18
N ASN A 402 -12.59 -2.38 10.56
CA ASN A 402 -12.17 -3.29 11.63
C ASN A 402 -12.01 -2.62 13.02
N GLY A 403 -12.34 -1.33 13.13
CA GLY A 403 -12.24 -0.58 14.37
C GLY A 403 -10.81 -0.38 14.87
N ALA A 404 -9.83 -0.29 13.97
CA ALA A 404 -8.40 -0.23 14.29
C ALA A 404 -8.07 0.86 15.32
N LEU A 405 -8.60 2.07 15.16
CA LEU A 405 -8.37 3.20 16.08
C LEU A 405 -8.89 2.91 17.49
N TYR A 406 -10.05 2.25 17.61
CA TYR A 406 -10.63 1.91 18.92
C TYR A 406 -9.86 0.79 19.61
N LYS A 407 -9.17 -0.06 18.85
CA LYS A 407 -8.35 -1.17 19.34
C LYS A 407 -6.89 -0.78 19.58
N GLY A 408 -6.49 0.46 19.28
CA GLY A 408 -5.10 0.93 19.44
C GLY A 408 -4.16 0.59 18.27
N TYR A 409 -4.67 0.05 17.16
CA TYR A 409 -3.88 -0.28 15.96
C TYR A 409 -3.65 0.97 15.08
N TYR A 410 -3.02 2.00 15.64
CA TYR A 410 -2.85 3.29 14.99
C TYR A 410 -1.96 3.25 13.74
N TYR A 411 -0.95 2.37 13.72
CA TYR A 411 -0.02 2.19 12.59
C TYR A 411 -0.78 1.98 11.26
N TRP A 412 -1.85 1.19 11.31
CA TRP A 412 -2.65 0.82 10.14
C TRP A 412 -3.30 2.03 9.44
N VAL A 413 -3.56 3.13 10.15
CA VAL A 413 -4.08 4.38 9.57
C VAL A 413 -2.99 5.43 9.38
N LEU A 414 -2.06 5.55 10.32
CA LEU A 414 -1.03 6.59 10.28
C LEU A 414 -0.07 6.42 9.12
N GLU A 415 0.34 5.19 8.81
CA GLU A 415 1.28 4.91 7.71
C GLU A 415 0.75 5.40 6.34
N PRO A 416 -0.42 4.97 5.85
CA PRO A 416 -0.95 5.47 4.58
C PRO A 416 -1.30 6.96 4.63
N ALA A 417 -1.76 7.48 5.78
CA ALA A 417 -2.08 8.90 5.93
C ALA A 417 -0.82 9.79 5.81
N ILE A 418 0.30 9.39 6.41
CA ILE A 418 1.57 10.11 6.30
C ILE A 418 2.05 10.12 4.84
N LEU A 419 1.94 8.99 4.12
CA LEU A 419 2.29 8.95 2.70
C LEU A 419 1.43 9.89 1.85
N LEU A 420 0.12 9.96 2.10
CA LEU A 420 -0.79 10.91 1.45
C LEU A 420 -0.39 12.37 1.73
N VAL A 421 -0.06 12.69 2.99
CA VAL A 421 0.38 14.05 3.39
C VAL A 421 1.71 14.42 2.73
N ILE A 422 2.70 13.53 2.76
CA ILE A 422 4.01 13.73 2.13
C ILE A 422 3.84 13.97 0.62
N THR A 423 2.99 13.17 -0.03
CA THR A 423 2.66 13.33 -1.46
C THR A 423 2.04 14.70 -1.71
N GLY A 424 1.01 15.06 -0.95
CA GLY A 424 0.32 16.34 -1.09
C GLY A 424 1.26 17.54 -0.90
N LEU A 425 2.09 17.52 0.13
CA LEU A 425 3.07 18.57 0.42
C LEU A 425 4.12 18.70 -0.69
N ALA A 426 4.61 17.58 -1.23
CA ALA A 426 5.63 17.60 -2.28
C ALA A 426 5.15 18.31 -3.55
N PHE A 427 3.96 17.96 -4.02
CA PHE A 427 3.34 18.62 -5.17
C PHE A 427 2.90 20.05 -4.86
N ALA A 428 2.43 20.35 -3.64
CA ALA A 428 2.09 21.71 -3.25
C ALA A 428 3.32 22.64 -3.25
N PHE A 429 4.43 22.22 -2.65
CA PHE A 429 5.67 23.01 -2.65
C PHE A 429 6.19 23.26 -4.05
N LEU A 430 6.19 22.24 -4.91
CA LEU A 430 6.56 22.39 -6.31
C LEU A 430 5.61 23.36 -7.04
N GLY A 431 4.30 23.20 -6.84
CA GLY A 431 3.26 24.01 -7.46
C GLY A 431 3.34 25.50 -7.10
N PHE A 432 3.59 25.84 -5.83
CA PHE A 432 3.74 27.22 -5.38
C PHE A 432 4.97 27.91 -5.97
N VAL A 433 6.10 27.21 -6.05
CA VAL A 433 7.31 27.79 -6.64
C VAL A 433 7.17 27.91 -8.15
N LEU A 434 6.56 26.94 -8.82
CA LEU A 434 6.22 27.06 -10.24
C LEU A 434 5.35 28.29 -10.49
N ASP A 435 4.34 28.54 -9.65
CA ASP A 435 3.49 29.72 -9.78
C ASP A 435 4.32 31.01 -9.64
N ARG A 436 5.20 31.11 -8.64
CA ARG A 436 6.11 32.27 -8.49
C ARG A 436 7.05 32.47 -9.70
N ILE A 437 7.55 31.39 -10.31
CA ILE A 437 8.48 31.47 -11.44
C ILE A 437 7.77 31.88 -12.72
N PHE A 438 6.59 31.30 -12.99
CA PHE A 438 5.87 31.44 -14.25
C PHE A 438 4.84 32.57 -14.25
N ASN A 439 4.34 33.00 -13.08
CA ASN A 439 3.38 34.10 -12.96
C ASN A 439 4.12 35.43 -12.83
N PRO A 440 4.06 36.32 -13.84
CA PRO A 440 4.79 37.59 -13.80
C PRO A 440 4.30 38.54 -12.71
N ARG A 441 3.04 38.41 -12.26
CA ARG A 441 2.46 39.25 -11.21
C ARG A 441 3.02 38.96 -9.82
N LEU A 442 3.60 37.78 -9.61
CA LEU A 442 4.16 37.34 -8.34
C LEU A 442 5.69 37.53 -8.24
N ARG A 443 6.32 38.14 -9.25
CA ARG A 443 7.76 38.45 -9.23
C ARG A 443 8.10 39.75 -8.49
N GLU A 444 7.11 40.58 -8.15
CA GLU A 444 7.29 41.92 -7.55
C GLU A 444 6.94 41.99 -6.05
N ILE A 445 6.62 40.86 -5.41
CA ILE A 445 6.43 40.72 -3.95
C ILE A 445 7.46 39.71 -3.45
#